data_AF-N1V1J4-F1
#
_entry.id   AF-N1V1J4-F1
#
_cell.length_a   1.000
_cell.length_b   1.000
_cell.length_c   1.000
_cell.angle_alpha   90.00
_cell.angle_beta   90.00
_cell.angle_gamma   90.00
#
_symmetry.space_group_name_H-M   'P 1'
#
loop_
_entity.id
_entity.type
_entity.pdbx_description
1 polymer ?
#
loop_
_entity_poly.entity_id
_entity_poly.type
_entity_poly.pdbx_seq_one_letter_code
_entity_poly.pdbx_strand_id
1 'polypeptide(L)'
;MIADHSGPEEKLPRLGGRQPLLLTGGTQALQRTVNCRITVPGEEPVLISIPNTLGALVLKGAAYREDSRDIRRHLDDAAVLLATVTDPLGLAGQLKGSDRSRIRTLQNALIDPLHESWLLLEEPDRQPAMDALSVLAADPPTPKPHRRRLGSR
;
A
#
# COMPACT_ATOMS: atom_id res chain seq x y z
N MET A 1 0.15 3.70 -15.94
CA MET A 1 0.17 4.56 -14.75
C MET A 1 1.34 5.52 -14.87
N ILE A 2 1.17 6.79 -14.52
CA ILE A 2 2.26 7.77 -14.51
C ILE A 2 2.41 8.34 -13.10
N ALA A 3 3.65 8.70 -12.74
CA ALA A 3 4.02 9.36 -11.50
C ALA A 3 3.27 10.68 -11.27
N ASP A 4 2.85 10.92 -10.03
CA ASP A 4 2.40 12.20 -9.51
C ASP A 4 3.44 13.28 -9.86
N HIS A 5 2.99 14.46 -10.30
CA HIS A 5 3.81 15.60 -10.71
C HIS A 5 4.52 15.50 -12.09
N SER A 6 4.01 14.68 -13.00
CA SER A 6 4.51 14.52 -14.37
C SER A 6 4.08 15.63 -15.36
N GLY A 7 3.46 16.70 -14.87
CA GLY A 7 2.96 17.82 -15.67
C GLY A 7 1.43 17.79 -15.87
N PRO A 8 0.87 18.75 -16.62
CA PRO A 8 -0.57 18.80 -16.91
C PRO A 8 -1.04 17.54 -17.64
N GLU A 9 -2.20 16.99 -17.27
CA GLU A 9 -2.75 15.75 -17.87
C GLU A 9 -2.82 15.80 -19.41
N GLU A 10 -3.16 16.97 -19.95
CA GLU A 10 -3.25 17.27 -21.38
C GLU A 10 -1.93 17.11 -22.14
N LYS A 11 -0.80 17.14 -21.43
CA LYS A 11 0.56 17.02 -21.99
C LYS A 11 1.18 15.64 -21.77
N LEU A 12 0.44 14.69 -21.20
CA LEU A 12 0.99 13.36 -20.93
C LEU A 12 1.11 12.53 -22.23
N PRO A 13 2.28 11.94 -22.51
CA PRO A 13 2.45 11.09 -23.69
C PRO A 13 1.58 9.84 -23.60
N ARG A 14 0.99 9.44 -24.73
CA ARG A 14 0.24 8.18 -24.82
C ARG A 14 1.22 7.01 -24.69
N LEU A 15 0.89 6.05 -23.81
CA LEU A 15 1.67 4.83 -23.62
C LEU A 15 1.01 3.71 -24.44
N GLY A 16 1.69 3.22 -25.47
CA GLY A 16 1.14 2.19 -26.36
C GLY A 16 -0.20 2.60 -27.02
N GLY A 17 -0.34 3.88 -27.38
CA GLY A 17 -1.56 4.44 -27.98
C GLY A 17 -2.68 4.79 -27.00
N ARG A 18 -2.57 4.39 -25.72
CA ARG A 18 -3.59 4.61 -24.69
C ARG A 18 -3.27 5.80 -23.79
N GLN A 19 -4.31 6.46 -23.30
CA GLN A 19 -4.13 7.50 -22.27
C GLN A 19 -3.63 6.86 -20.97
N PRO A 20 -2.54 7.37 -20.41
CA PRO A 20 -2.04 6.89 -19.14
C PRO A 20 -2.98 7.28 -18.00
N LEU A 21 -3.21 6.34 -17.08
CA LEU A 21 -3.93 6.62 -15.84
C LEU A 21 -3.03 7.42 -14.87
N LEU A 22 -3.47 8.63 -14.50
CA LEU A 22 -2.89 9.41 -13.42
C LEU A 22 -3.53 8.96 -12.09
N LEU A 23 -2.71 8.65 -11.09
CA LEU A 23 -3.18 8.22 -9.77
C LEU A 23 -2.38 8.94 -8.70
N THR A 24 -3.04 9.46 -7.68
CA THR A 24 -2.32 9.97 -6.51
C THR A 24 -1.64 8.81 -5.78
N GLY A 25 -0.33 8.95 -5.53
CA GLY A 25 0.54 7.89 -5.05
C GLY A 25 1.16 7.02 -6.15
N GLY A 26 0.87 7.28 -7.42
CA GLY A 26 1.43 6.60 -8.58
C GLY A 26 2.95 6.62 -8.62
N THR A 27 3.62 7.70 -8.18
CA THR A 27 5.09 7.76 -8.11
C THR A 27 5.65 6.69 -7.17
N GLN A 28 5.08 6.61 -5.97
CA GLN A 28 5.54 5.68 -4.94
C GLN A 28 5.19 4.23 -5.28
N ALA A 29 4.08 4.02 -5.98
CA ALA A 29 3.69 2.70 -6.46
C ALA A 29 4.55 2.22 -7.63
N LEU A 30 4.88 3.08 -8.58
CA LEU A 30 5.80 2.77 -9.69
C LEU A 30 7.20 2.40 -9.19
N GLN A 31 7.68 3.11 -8.15
CA GLN A 31 8.97 2.82 -7.51
C GLN A 31 8.99 1.50 -6.73
N ARG A 32 7.82 0.94 -6.41
CA ARG A 32 7.67 -0.30 -5.62
C ARG A 32 7.01 -1.38 -6.46
N THR A 33 7.50 -1.59 -7.67
CA THR A 33 7.01 -2.64 -8.57
C THR A 33 7.87 -3.89 -8.50
N VAL A 34 7.24 -5.03 -8.77
CA VAL A 34 7.88 -6.32 -9.07
C VAL A 34 7.54 -6.71 -10.50
N ASN A 35 8.48 -7.37 -11.17
CA ASN A 35 8.26 -7.90 -12.51
C ASN A 35 7.83 -9.35 -12.41
N CYS A 36 6.58 -9.63 -12.78
CA CYS A 36 6.02 -10.96 -12.87
C CYS A 36 6.19 -11.49 -14.29
N ARG A 37 6.85 -12.65 -14.42
CA ARG A 37 6.89 -13.40 -15.67
C ARG A 37 5.75 -14.41 -15.67
N ILE A 38 4.78 -14.22 -16.55
CA ILE A 38 3.63 -15.12 -16.70
C ILE A 38 3.94 -16.06 -17.85
N THR A 39 3.87 -17.37 -17.60
CA THR A 39 4.09 -18.41 -18.59
C THR A 39 2.81 -19.21 -18.79
N VAL A 40 2.30 -19.19 -20.01
CA VAL A 40 1.16 -20.03 -20.43
C VAL A 40 1.68 -21.09 -21.39
N PRO A 41 1.36 -22.38 -21.21
CA PRO A 41 1.83 -23.43 -22.10
C PRO A 41 1.44 -23.16 -23.56
N GLY A 42 2.43 -23.17 -24.46
CA GLY A 42 2.22 -22.91 -25.89
C GLY A 42 2.24 -21.43 -26.28
N GLU A 43 2.45 -20.51 -25.34
CA GLU A 43 2.56 -19.07 -25.59
C GLU A 43 3.91 -18.51 -25.16
N GLU A 44 4.30 -17.38 -25.75
CA GLU A 44 5.50 -16.66 -25.33
C GLU A 44 5.30 -16.04 -23.94
N PRO A 45 6.29 -16.12 -23.03
CA PRO A 45 6.18 -15.54 -21.70
C PRO A 45 5.97 -14.04 -21.73
N VAL A 46 4.98 -13.56 -20.98
CA VAL A 46 4.68 -12.13 -20.86
C VAL A 46 5.26 -11.59 -19.55
N LEU A 47 5.91 -10.42 -19.62
CA LEU A 47 6.40 -9.71 -18.43
C LEU A 47 5.41 -8.60 -18.05
N ILE A 48 4.91 -8.62 -16.82
CA ILE A 48 4.03 -7.59 -16.28
C ILE A 48 4.68 -6.99 -15.04
N SER A 49 4.72 -5.67 -14.97
CA SER A 49 5.18 -4.94 -13.79
C SER A 49 3.98 -4.54 -12.92
N ILE A 50 3.93 -5.01 -11.68
CA ILE A 50 2.84 -4.73 -10.73
C ILE A 50 3.39 -4.16 -9.42
N PRO A 51 2.62 -3.35 -8.67
CA PRO A 51 3.03 -2.93 -7.34
C PRO A 51 3.26 -4.13 -6.43
N ASN A 52 4.28 -4.07 -5.57
CA ASN A 52 4.44 -4.99 -4.45
C ASN A 52 3.36 -4.74 -3.39
N THR A 53 3.22 -5.64 -2.42
CA THR A 53 2.16 -5.58 -1.40
C THR A 53 2.08 -4.22 -0.70
N LEU A 54 3.23 -3.65 -0.28
CA LEU A 54 3.25 -2.33 0.37
C LEU A 54 2.81 -1.21 -0.57
N GLY A 55 3.31 -1.21 -1.81
CA GLY A 55 2.92 -0.23 -2.83
C GLY A 55 1.42 -0.30 -3.15
N ALA A 56 0.87 -1.51 -3.25
CA ALA A 56 -0.56 -1.74 -3.46
C ALA A 56 -1.40 -1.23 -2.27
N LEU A 57 -1.01 -1.52 -1.04
CA LEU A 57 -1.70 -1.03 0.16
C LEU A 57 -1.70 0.50 0.25
N VAL A 58 -0.55 1.13 -0.02
CA VAL A 58 -0.45 2.60 -0.06
C VAL A 58 -1.36 3.19 -1.14
N LEU A 59 -1.43 2.57 -2.31
CA LEU A 59 -2.36 2.99 -3.37
C LEU A 59 -3.81 2.84 -2.94
N LYS A 60 -4.19 1.74 -2.28
CA LYS A 60 -5.55 1.56 -1.76
C LYS A 60 -5.93 2.60 -0.72
N GLY A 61 -5.01 2.93 0.18
CA GLY A 61 -5.21 4.02 1.15
C GLY A 61 -5.33 5.40 0.49
N ALA A 62 -4.65 5.65 -0.62
CA ALA A 62 -4.82 6.89 -1.40
C ALA A 62 -6.17 6.91 -2.12
N ALA A 63 -6.51 5.83 -2.82
CA ALA A 63 -7.75 5.70 -3.58
C ALA A 63 -8.99 5.82 -2.67
N TYR A 64 -8.97 5.21 -1.49
CA TYR A 64 -10.04 5.33 -0.50
C TYR A 64 -10.32 6.79 -0.10
N ARG A 65 -9.30 7.67 -0.08
CA ARG A 65 -9.47 9.09 0.27
C ARG A 65 -10.07 9.93 -0.87
N GLU A 66 -9.82 9.53 -2.11
CA GLU A 66 -10.05 10.37 -3.29
C GLU A 66 -11.22 9.89 -4.15
N ASP A 67 -11.51 8.59 -4.15
CA ASP A 67 -12.54 7.98 -4.97
C ASP A 67 -13.76 7.60 -4.12
N SER A 68 -14.65 8.57 -3.95
CA SER A 68 -15.87 8.41 -3.14
C SER A 68 -16.94 7.50 -3.75
N ARG A 69 -16.77 7.05 -5.00
CA ARG A 69 -17.76 6.24 -5.73
C ARG A 69 -17.67 4.75 -5.43
N ASP A 70 -16.48 4.26 -5.06
CA ASP A 70 -16.21 2.83 -4.87
C ASP A 70 -15.38 2.58 -3.60
N ILE A 71 -15.74 3.30 -2.53
CA ILE A 71 -15.05 3.32 -1.24
C ILE A 71 -14.88 1.91 -0.66
N ARG A 72 -15.95 1.10 -0.70
CA ARG A 72 -15.97 -0.25 -0.14
C ARG A 72 -14.97 -1.18 -0.85
N ARG A 73 -14.92 -1.15 -2.18
CA ARG A 73 -13.99 -1.98 -2.95
C ARG A 73 -12.53 -1.71 -2.58
N HIS A 74 -12.18 -0.47 -2.28
CA HIS A 74 -10.82 -0.14 -1.86
C HIS A 74 -10.46 -0.75 -0.50
N LEU A 75 -11.43 -0.86 0.41
CA LEU A 75 -11.27 -1.54 1.71
C LEU A 75 -11.24 -3.06 1.58
N ASP A 76 -12.12 -3.62 0.75
CA ASP A 76 -12.17 -5.07 0.46
C ASP A 76 -10.83 -5.54 -0.13
N ASP A 77 -10.32 -4.85 -1.15
CA ASP A 77 -9.01 -5.16 -1.73
C ASP A 77 -7.86 -4.95 -0.72
N ALA A 78 -7.97 -3.95 0.17
CA ALA A 78 -6.96 -3.74 1.21
C ALA A 78 -6.93 -4.88 2.24
N ALA A 79 -8.09 -5.38 2.67
CA ALA A 79 -8.19 -6.52 3.58
C ALA A 79 -7.53 -7.77 2.97
N VAL A 80 -7.83 -8.06 1.69
CA VAL A 80 -7.21 -9.17 0.96
C VAL A 80 -5.70 -8.99 0.84
N LEU A 81 -5.21 -7.79 0.52
CA LEU A 81 -3.77 -7.53 0.45
C LEU A 81 -3.08 -7.71 1.81
N LEU A 82 -3.71 -7.31 2.91
CA LEU A 82 -3.17 -7.46 4.26
C LEU A 82 -3.01 -8.93 4.66
N ALA A 83 -3.91 -9.81 4.22
CA ALA A 83 -3.78 -11.26 4.42
C ALA A 83 -2.52 -11.85 3.76
N THR A 84 -1.96 -11.18 2.74
CA THR A 84 -0.71 -11.62 2.08
C THR A 84 0.56 -11.16 2.79
N VAL A 85 0.45 -10.36 3.86
CA VAL A 85 1.60 -9.79 4.57
C VAL A 85 2.19 -10.83 5.53
N THR A 86 3.41 -11.28 5.25
CA THR A 86 4.12 -12.26 6.08
C THR A 86 5.13 -11.65 7.06
N ASP A 87 5.65 -10.45 6.77
CA ASP A 87 6.56 -9.69 7.65
C ASP A 87 6.07 -8.25 7.84
N PRO A 88 5.08 -8.01 8.73
CA PRO A 88 4.54 -6.68 8.97
C PRO A 88 5.58 -5.67 9.48
N LEU A 89 6.54 -6.13 10.31
CA LEU A 89 7.58 -5.25 10.88
C LEU A 89 8.57 -4.79 9.80
N GLY A 90 9.01 -5.70 8.92
CA GLY A 90 9.87 -5.37 7.80
C GLY A 90 9.20 -4.42 6.80
N LEU A 91 7.91 -4.59 6.53
CA LEU A 91 7.15 -3.65 5.70
C LEU A 91 6.96 -2.29 6.40
N ALA A 92 6.71 -2.27 7.71
CA ALA A 92 6.59 -1.03 8.48
C ALA A 92 7.88 -0.19 8.42
N GLY A 93 9.04 -0.85 8.42
CA GLY A 93 10.35 -0.20 8.23
C GLY A 93 10.59 0.41 6.84
N GLN A 94 9.80 0.03 5.85
CA GLN A 94 9.89 0.51 4.46
C GLN A 94 8.94 1.68 4.13
N LEU A 95 8.04 2.03 5.06
CA LEU A 95 7.13 3.16 4.93
C LEU A 95 7.90 4.49 4.87
N LYS A 96 7.57 5.34 3.90
CA LYS A 96 8.21 6.66 3.71
C LYS A 96 7.16 7.74 3.44
N GLY A 97 7.47 8.98 3.81
CA GLY A 97 6.66 10.15 3.47
C GLY A 97 5.16 9.98 3.81
N SER A 98 4.31 10.10 2.78
CA SER A 98 2.84 10.02 2.92
C SER A 98 2.29 8.60 3.11
N ASP A 99 3.12 7.55 2.98
CA ASP A 99 2.68 6.16 3.11
C ASP A 99 1.97 5.94 4.45
N ARG A 100 2.56 6.45 5.53
CA ARG A 100 2.04 6.28 6.89
C ARG A 100 0.65 6.88 7.06
N SER A 101 0.40 8.05 6.48
CA SER A 101 -0.92 8.68 6.51
C SER A 101 -1.96 7.86 5.74
N ARG A 102 -1.58 7.26 4.61
CA ARG A 102 -2.46 6.42 3.79
C ARG A 102 -2.79 5.09 4.49
N ILE A 103 -1.80 4.45 5.11
CA ILE A 103 -2.03 3.25 5.93
C ILE A 103 -2.93 3.55 7.13
N ARG A 104 -2.71 4.67 7.84
CA ARG A 104 -3.59 5.09 8.95
C ARG A 104 -5.01 5.36 8.51
N THR A 105 -5.20 5.83 7.29
CA THR A 105 -6.54 6.02 6.74
C THR A 105 -7.26 4.67 6.65
N LEU A 106 -6.58 3.62 6.16
CA LEU A 106 -7.13 2.27 6.13
C LEU A 106 -7.38 1.73 7.55
N GLN A 107 -6.44 1.91 8.48
CA GLN A 107 -6.61 1.51 9.89
C GLN A 107 -7.85 2.14 10.53
N ASN A 108 -8.10 3.42 10.27
CA ASN A 108 -9.26 4.12 10.82
C ASN A 108 -10.57 3.61 10.20
N ALA A 109 -10.56 3.30 8.90
CA ALA A 109 -11.74 2.78 8.20
C ALA A 109 -12.08 1.34 8.62
N LEU A 110 -11.05 0.53 8.90
CA LEU A 110 -11.15 -0.89 9.24
C LEU A 110 -10.98 -1.17 10.73
N ILE A 111 -11.22 -0.18 11.59
CA ILE A 111 -10.99 -0.30 13.04
C ILE A 111 -11.93 -1.30 13.71
N ASP A 112 -13.13 -1.48 13.14
CA ASP A 112 -14.09 -2.48 13.61
C ASP A 112 -13.67 -3.88 13.11
N PRO A 113 -13.34 -4.84 14.00
CA PRO A 113 -12.99 -6.20 13.59
C PRO A 113 -14.14 -6.95 12.91
N LEU A 114 -15.38 -6.48 13.05
CA LEU A 114 -16.56 -7.02 12.37
C LEU A 114 -16.90 -6.27 11.08
N HIS A 115 -16.04 -5.34 10.63
CA HIS A 115 -16.22 -4.65 9.36
C HIS A 115 -16.35 -5.66 8.22
N GLU A 116 -17.28 -5.42 7.30
CA GLU A 116 -17.64 -6.35 6.22
C GLU A 116 -16.47 -6.76 5.32
N SER A 117 -15.50 -5.88 5.10
CA SER A 117 -14.27 -6.18 4.36
C SER A 117 -13.41 -7.25 5.04
N TRP A 118 -13.43 -7.37 6.37
CA TRP A 118 -12.74 -8.45 7.08
C TRP A 118 -13.45 -9.79 6.93
N LEU A 119 -14.78 -9.76 6.78
CA LEU A 119 -15.61 -10.96 6.64
C LEU A 119 -15.43 -11.65 5.28
N LEU A 120 -14.75 -11.00 4.33
CA LEU A 120 -14.32 -11.62 3.06
C LEU A 120 -13.20 -12.65 3.26
N LEU A 121 -12.45 -12.54 4.36
CA LEU A 121 -11.36 -13.45 4.69
C LEU A 121 -11.87 -14.63 5.50
N GLU A 122 -11.29 -15.80 5.25
CA GLU A 122 -11.45 -16.96 6.12
C GLU A 122 -10.76 -16.68 7.48
N GLU A 123 -11.25 -17.34 8.53
CA GLU A 123 -10.72 -17.19 9.90
C GLU A 123 -9.19 -17.30 10.04
N PRO A 124 -8.47 -18.24 9.39
CA PRO A 124 -7.02 -18.34 9.54
C PRO A 124 -6.28 -17.09 9.03
N ASP A 125 -6.85 -16.35 8.08
CA ASP A 125 -6.21 -15.21 7.44
C ASP A 125 -6.65 -13.87 8.05
N ARG A 126 -7.85 -13.82 8.64
CA ARG A 126 -8.45 -12.57 9.14
C ARG A 126 -7.65 -11.95 10.28
N GLN A 127 -7.35 -12.72 11.33
CA GLN A 127 -6.62 -12.19 12.49
C GLN A 127 -5.20 -11.72 12.11
N PRO A 128 -4.39 -12.51 11.37
CA PRO A 128 -3.09 -12.04 10.89
C PRO A 128 -3.16 -10.77 10.04
N ALA A 129 -4.19 -10.61 9.19
CA ALA A 129 -4.37 -9.40 8.39
C ALA A 129 -4.65 -8.16 9.25
N MET A 130 -5.51 -8.29 10.28
CA MET A 130 -5.80 -7.20 11.23
C MET A 130 -4.56 -6.81 12.05
N ASP A 131 -3.79 -7.81 12.48
CA ASP A 131 -2.53 -7.60 13.21
C ASP A 131 -1.50 -6.90 12.33
N ALA A 132 -1.38 -7.31 11.06
CA ALA A 132 -0.51 -6.68 10.08
C ALA A 132 -0.85 -5.19 9.90
N LEU A 133 -2.13 -4.85 9.76
CA LEU A 133 -2.58 -3.45 9.63
C LEU A 133 -2.23 -2.64 10.87
N SER A 134 -2.43 -3.22 12.05
CA SER A 134 -2.11 -2.60 13.34
C SER A 134 -0.62 -2.29 13.46
N VAL A 135 0.25 -3.23 13.07
CA VAL A 135 1.70 -3.04 13.06
C VAL A 135 2.12 -1.96 12.06
N LEU A 136 1.55 -1.97 10.85
CA LEU A 136 1.87 -0.98 9.81
C LEU A 136 1.42 0.44 10.19
N ALA A 137 0.31 0.58 10.93
CA ALA A 137 -0.26 1.86 11.33
C ALA A 137 0.42 2.48 12.57
N ALA A 138 1.06 1.65 13.39
CA ALA A 138 1.77 2.06 14.60
C ALA A 138 2.85 3.11 14.33
N ASP A 139 3.12 3.98 15.30
CA ASP A 139 4.28 4.86 15.26
C ASP A 139 5.57 4.04 15.39
N PRO A 140 6.64 4.41 14.65
CA PRO A 140 7.94 3.79 14.90
C PRO A 140 8.34 4.07 16.36
N PRO A 141 9.00 3.13 17.04
CA PRO A 141 9.47 3.37 18.40
C PRO A 141 10.33 4.63 18.41
N THR A 142 9.94 5.61 19.23
CA THR A 142 10.75 6.82 19.41
C THR A 142 12.12 6.41 19.95
N PRO A 143 13.23 6.82 19.31
CA PRO A 143 14.53 6.55 19.87
C PRO A 143 14.61 7.23 21.24
N LYS A 144 14.79 6.44 22.30
CA LYS A 144 14.97 6.98 23.66
C LYS A 144 16.15 7.95 23.61
N PRO A 145 16.02 9.20 24.10
CA PRO A 145 17.14 10.11 24.11
C PRO A 145 18.29 9.48 24.91
N HIS A 146 19.45 9.34 24.28
CA HIS A 146 20.67 8.99 24.99
C HIS A 146 20.87 10.03 26.08
N ARG A 147 20.65 9.67 27.36
CA ARG A 147 21.06 10.50 28.49
C ARG A 147 22.58 10.67 28.38
N ARG A 148 23.02 11.78 27.79
CA ARG A 148 24.37 12.27 27.99
C ARG A 148 24.52 12.46 29.49
N ARG A 149 25.27 11.57 30.15
CA ARG A 149 25.80 11.83 31.48
C ARG A 149 26.66 13.08 31.34
N LEU A 150 26.14 14.23 31.77
CA LEU A 150 26.99 15.37 32.08
C LEU A 150 27.82 14.93 33.29
N GLY A 151 29.07 14.57 33.01
CA GLY A 151 30.09 14.37 34.02
C GLY A 151 30.28 15.67 34.79
N SER A 152 30.15 15.54 36.10
CA SER A 152 30.37 16.51 37.15
C SER A 152 31.81 17.05 37.17
N ARG A 153 31.87 18.37 37.46
CA ARG A 153 32.90 19.17 38.17
C ARG A 153 34.24 18.51 38.50
#